data_AF-A0A336JR83-F1
#
_entry.id   AF-A0A336JR83-F1
#
_cell.length_a   1.000
_cell.length_b   1.000
_cell.length_c   1.000
_cell.angle_alpha   90.00
_cell.angle_beta   90.00
_cell.angle_gamma   90.00
#
_symmetry.space_group_name_H-M   'P 1'
#
loop_
_entity.id
_entity.type
_entity.pdbx_description
1 polymer ?
#
loop_
_entity_poly.entity_id
_entity_poly.type
_entity_poly.pdbx_seq_one_letter_code
_entity_poly.pdbx_strand_id
1 'polypeptide(L)'
;MPLQVDRIEWMPSPPLVPDLEPIDDAHLRKMTLGDVALEHEVLLLFTAQAASLMALLASWPADAAALAHTLKGSARSIGAFAVADAAAGLEDALRRGEDAAEPLAVLEAAVDHVRIAIDDRVKPSRPRF
;
A
#
# COMPACT_ATOMS: atom_id res chain seq x y z
N MET A 1 -18.55 8.40 -56.76
CA MET A 1 -18.58 9.03 -55.43
C MET A 1 -17.97 8.06 -54.42
N PRO A 2 -16.67 8.11 -54.12
CA PRO A 2 -16.11 7.24 -53.09
C PRO A 2 -16.39 7.82 -51.70
N LEU A 3 -16.84 6.96 -50.79
CA LEU A 3 -17.14 7.28 -49.39
C LEU A 3 -15.83 7.51 -48.63
N GLN A 4 -15.69 8.70 -48.06
CA GLN A 4 -14.59 9.07 -47.18
C GLN A 4 -14.85 8.45 -45.81
N VAL A 5 -14.10 7.40 -45.46
CA VAL A 5 -14.20 6.80 -44.12
C VAL A 5 -13.39 7.68 -43.17
N ASP A 6 -14.08 8.48 -42.38
CA ASP A 6 -13.47 9.24 -41.29
C ASP A 6 -12.82 8.29 -40.29
N ARG A 7 -11.53 8.53 -40.03
CA ARG A 7 -10.76 7.85 -38.99
C ARG A 7 -11.37 8.18 -37.64
N ILE A 8 -12.06 7.23 -37.04
CA ILE A 8 -12.43 7.29 -35.63
C ILE A 8 -11.12 7.27 -34.84
N GLU A 9 -10.79 8.39 -34.21
CA GLU A 9 -9.70 8.54 -33.26
C GLU A 9 -9.98 7.59 -32.07
N TRP A 10 -9.26 6.47 -32.03
CA TRP A 10 -9.34 5.53 -30.93
C TRP A 10 -8.83 6.22 -29.65
N MET A 11 -9.72 6.47 -28.69
CA MET A 11 -9.35 6.84 -27.33
C MET A 11 -9.25 5.56 -26.49
N PRO A 12 -8.14 5.34 -25.74
CA PRO A 12 -8.09 4.23 -24.80
C PRO A 12 -9.16 4.44 -23.72
N SER A 13 -9.92 3.38 -23.43
CA SER A 13 -10.84 3.38 -22.29
C SER A 13 -10.05 3.55 -21.00
N PRO A 14 -10.55 4.33 -20.02
CA PRO A 14 -9.93 4.40 -18.70
C PRO A 14 -9.82 2.99 -18.10
N PRO A 15 -8.77 2.69 -17.32
CA PRO A 15 -8.66 1.39 -16.66
C PRO A 15 -9.94 1.12 -15.83
N LEU A 16 -10.53 -0.07 -16.03
CA LEU A 16 -11.78 -0.52 -15.39
C LEU A 16 -11.59 -0.96 -13.93
N VAL A 17 -10.34 -1.05 -13.49
CA VAL A 17 -9.97 -1.18 -12.09
C VAL A 17 -9.72 0.24 -11.59
N PRO A 18 -10.28 0.66 -10.44
CA PRO A 18 -9.71 1.82 -9.78
C PRO A 18 -8.22 1.51 -9.62
N ASP A 19 -7.35 2.37 -10.16
CA ASP A 19 -5.99 2.43 -9.68
C ASP A 19 -6.13 2.74 -8.19
N LEU A 20 -6.22 1.69 -7.36
CA LEU A 20 -6.16 1.83 -5.92
C LEU A 20 -4.72 2.24 -5.68
N GLU A 21 -4.49 3.55 -5.70
CA GLU A 21 -3.21 4.14 -5.35
C GLU A 21 -2.74 3.45 -4.07
N PRO A 22 -1.50 2.93 -4.02
CA PRO A 22 -1.00 2.18 -2.87
C PRO A 22 -1.13 2.96 -1.55
N ILE A 23 -1.19 4.29 -1.64
CA ILE A 23 -1.43 5.24 -0.56
C ILE A 23 -2.52 6.22 -1.01
N ASP A 24 -3.54 6.41 -0.18
CA ASP A 24 -4.51 7.50 -0.37
C ASP A 24 -3.89 8.85 0.02
N ASP A 25 -3.52 9.64 -0.99
CA ASP A 25 -2.90 10.96 -0.81
C ASP A 25 -3.81 11.97 -0.09
N ALA A 26 -5.12 11.90 -0.30
CA ALA A 26 -6.06 12.79 0.38
C ALA A 26 -6.11 12.47 1.89
N HIS A 27 -6.08 11.19 2.24
CA HIS A 27 -5.97 10.74 3.62
C HIS A 27 -4.65 11.18 4.25
N LEU A 28 -3.53 10.88 3.58
CA LEU A 28 -2.19 11.23 4.07
C LEU A 28 -2.08 12.73 4.34
N ARG A 29 -2.45 13.55 3.36
CA ARG A 29 -2.45 15.02 3.48
C ARG A 29 -3.33 15.51 4.62
N LYS A 30 -4.47 14.87 4.86
CA LYS A 30 -5.36 15.22 5.97
C LYS A 30 -4.70 14.89 7.33
N MET A 31 -4.03 13.75 7.46
CA MET A 31 -3.38 13.33 8.70
C MET A 31 -2.13 14.15 9.02
N THR A 32 -1.46 14.69 8.01
CA THR A 32 -0.27 15.55 8.15
C THR A 32 -0.57 17.04 8.09
N LEU A 33 -1.86 17.43 8.03
CA LEU A 33 -2.31 18.82 7.89
C LEU A 33 -1.72 19.53 6.65
N GLY A 34 -1.33 18.76 5.64
CA GLY A 34 -0.71 19.24 4.40
C GLY A 34 0.77 19.59 4.52
N ASP A 35 1.44 19.21 5.60
CA ASP A 35 2.90 19.35 5.73
C ASP A 35 3.62 18.22 4.98
N VAL A 36 4.23 18.57 3.84
CA VAL A 36 4.95 17.64 2.96
C VAL A 36 6.17 17.01 3.65
N ALA A 37 6.85 17.74 4.54
CA ALA A 37 7.99 17.17 5.26
C ALA A 37 7.52 16.09 6.24
N LEU A 38 6.39 16.34 6.92
CA LEU A 38 5.76 15.36 7.79
C LEU A 38 5.22 14.16 6.99
N GLU A 39 4.64 14.37 5.80
CA GLU A 39 4.24 13.27 4.89
C GLU A 39 5.42 12.35 4.59
N HIS A 40 6.58 12.91 4.22
CA HIS A 40 7.77 12.11 3.94
C HIS A 40 8.26 11.38 5.19
N GLU A 41 8.26 12.03 6.35
CA GLU A 41 8.69 11.42 7.61
C GLU A 41 7.82 10.22 7.98
N VAL A 42 6.49 10.36 7.95
CA VAL A 42 5.58 9.26 8.32
C VAL A 42 5.64 8.09 7.33
N LEU A 43 5.84 8.36 6.04
CA LEU A 43 6.02 7.31 5.03
C LEU A 43 7.32 6.52 5.26
N LEU A 44 8.42 7.21 5.56
CA LEU A 44 9.70 6.56 5.87
C LEU A 44 9.62 5.73 7.16
N LEU A 45 8.96 6.25 8.20
CA LEU A 45 8.72 5.53 9.45
C LEU A 45 7.88 4.28 9.22
N PHE A 46 6.81 4.39 8.42
CA PHE A 46 5.98 3.25 8.04
C PHE A 46 6.80 2.16 7.34
N THR A 47 7.62 2.52 6.33
CA THR A 47 8.46 1.55 5.61
C THR A 47 9.40 0.79 6.54
N ALA A 48 10.06 1.47 7.48
CA ALA A 48 10.95 0.84 8.44
C ALA A 48 10.18 -0.10 9.41
N GLN A 49 9.03 0.35 9.92
CA GLN A 49 8.20 -0.45 10.82
C GLN A 49 7.62 -1.67 10.11
N ALA A 50 7.08 -1.52 8.90
CA ALA A 50 6.50 -2.60 8.12
C ALA A 50 7.54 -3.69 7.80
N ALA A 51 8.76 -3.30 7.40
CA ALA A 51 9.85 -4.25 7.17
C ALA A 51 10.18 -5.07 8.43
N SER A 52 10.27 -4.41 9.60
CA SER A 52 10.54 -5.10 10.86
C SER A 52 9.41 -6.05 11.27
N LEU A 53 8.15 -5.63 11.12
CA LEU A 53 6.99 -6.46 11.49
C LEU A 53 6.84 -7.66 10.55
N MET A 54 7.04 -7.48 9.24
CA MET A 54 6.98 -8.57 8.26
C MET A 54 8.07 -9.62 8.52
N ALA A 55 9.29 -9.19 8.85
CA ALA A 55 10.37 -10.11 9.21
C ALA A 55 10.05 -10.95 10.45
N LEU A 56 9.39 -10.36 11.46
CA LEU A 56 8.93 -11.09 12.64
C LEU A 56 7.81 -12.07 12.28
N LEU A 57 6.80 -11.61 11.53
CA LEU A 57 5.66 -12.44 11.10
C LEU A 57 6.09 -13.67 10.30
N ALA A 58 7.15 -13.57 9.49
CA ALA A 58 7.72 -14.70 8.74
C ALA A 58 8.19 -15.87 9.65
N SER A 59 8.46 -15.61 10.93
CA SER A 59 8.84 -16.64 11.91
C SER A 59 7.66 -17.29 12.65
N TRP A 60 6.42 -16.88 12.36
CA TRP A 60 5.21 -17.35 13.04
C TRP A 60 5.27 -17.29 14.58
N PRO A 61 5.54 -16.11 15.16
CA PRO A 61 5.63 -16.00 16.61
C PRO A 61 4.25 -16.16 17.27
N ALA A 62 4.24 -16.50 18.56
CA ALA A 62 3.00 -16.73 19.31
C ALA A 62 2.09 -15.48 19.36
N ASP A 63 2.66 -14.29 19.21
CA ASP A 63 1.97 -13.00 19.20
C ASP A 63 1.72 -12.45 17.78
N ALA A 64 1.81 -13.29 16.73
CA ALA A 64 1.63 -12.87 15.33
C ALA A 64 0.34 -12.06 15.09
N ALA A 65 -0.77 -12.39 15.76
CA ALA A 65 -2.02 -11.63 15.64
C ALA A 65 -1.88 -10.18 16.14
N ALA A 66 -1.08 -9.94 17.19
CA ALA A 66 -0.82 -8.61 17.71
C ALA A 66 0.13 -7.81 16.79
N LEU A 67 1.08 -8.49 16.15
CA LEU A 67 1.95 -7.87 15.14
C LEU A 67 1.15 -7.44 13.90
N ALA A 68 0.26 -8.30 13.40
CA ALA A 68 -0.66 -7.99 12.31
C ALA A 68 -1.60 -6.81 12.69
N HIS A 69 -2.12 -6.80 13.92
CA HIS A 69 -2.91 -5.68 14.45
C HIS A 69 -2.15 -4.35 14.42
N THR A 70 -0.87 -4.37 14.83
CA THR A 70 -0.01 -3.19 14.86
C THR A 70 0.22 -2.65 13.44
N LEU A 71 0.53 -3.54 12.49
CA LEU A 71 0.71 -3.16 11.09
C LEU A 71 -0.57 -2.59 10.49
N LYS A 72 -1.74 -3.20 10.78
CA LYS A 72 -3.06 -2.68 10.37
C LYS A 72 -3.28 -1.24 10.85
N GLY A 73 -3.03 -0.98 12.14
CA GLY A 73 -3.20 0.36 12.71
C GLY A 73 -2.29 1.40 12.05
N SER A 74 -1.02 1.05 11.86
CA SER A 74 -0.04 1.90 11.20
C SER A 74 -0.42 2.21 9.75
N ALA A 75 -0.76 1.17 8.96
CA ALA A 75 -1.18 1.31 7.57
C ALA A 75 -2.42 2.21 7.41
N ARG A 76 -3.42 2.07 8.30
CA ARG A 76 -4.60 2.96 8.27
C ARG A 76 -4.26 4.42 8.51
N SER A 77 -3.28 4.70 9.37
CA SER A 77 -2.91 6.08 9.72
C SER A 77 -2.27 6.86 8.57
N ILE A 78 -1.67 6.17 7.60
CA ILE A 78 -1.03 6.79 6.44
C ILE A 78 -1.85 6.65 5.15
N GLY A 79 -3.03 6.03 5.20
CA GLY A 79 -3.87 5.78 4.01
C GLY A 79 -3.45 4.57 3.16
N ALA A 80 -2.59 3.67 3.66
CA ALA A 80 -2.22 2.43 2.99
C ALA A 80 -3.29 1.34 3.21
N PHE A 81 -4.50 1.58 2.73
CA PHE A 81 -5.67 0.78 3.08
C PHE A 81 -5.58 -0.69 2.63
N ALA A 82 -4.97 -0.97 1.47
CA ALA A 82 -4.77 -2.35 1.02
C ALA A 82 -3.91 -3.17 2.02
N VAL A 83 -2.86 -2.56 2.59
CA VAL A 83 -2.06 -3.20 3.64
C VAL A 83 -2.88 -3.39 4.91
N ALA A 84 -3.68 -2.39 5.29
CA ALA A 84 -4.54 -2.49 6.47
C ALA A 84 -5.56 -3.64 6.36
N ASP A 85 -6.16 -3.81 5.18
CA ASP A 85 -7.15 -4.86 4.93
C ASP A 85 -6.49 -6.24 4.87
N ALA A 86 -5.34 -6.36 4.22
CA ALA A 86 -4.56 -7.60 4.24
C ALA A 86 -4.11 -7.99 5.66
N ALA A 87 -3.65 -7.01 6.44
CA ALA A 87 -3.24 -7.23 7.84
C ALA A 87 -4.44 -7.63 8.72
N ALA A 88 -5.62 -7.08 8.46
CA ALA A 88 -6.85 -7.50 9.12
C ALA A 88 -7.21 -8.95 8.76
N GLY A 89 -7.09 -9.35 7.50
CA GLY A 89 -7.30 -10.73 7.05
C GLY A 89 -6.36 -11.73 7.75
N LEU A 90 -5.08 -11.38 7.85
CA LEU A 90 -4.10 -12.19 8.58
C LEU A 90 -4.40 -12.26 10.08
N GLU A 91 -4.68 -11.12 10.71
CA GLU A 91 -5.03 -11.06 12.14
C GLU A 91 -6.25 -11.93 12.46
N ASP A 92 -7.27 -11.89 11.60
CA ASP A 92 -8.49 -12.65 11.75
C ASP A 92 -8.28 -14.17 11.60
N ALA A 93 -7.52 -14.60 10.59
CA ALA A 93 -7.17 -16.02 10.41
C ALA A 93 -6.41 -16.56 11.63
N LEU A 94 -5.41 -15.80 12.11
CA LEU A 94 -4.61 -16.14 13.29
C LEU A 94 -5.47 -16.25 14.56
N ARG A 95 -6.40 -15.31 14.78
CA ARG A 95 -7.30 -15.33 15.95
C ARG A 95 -8.27 -16.52 15.91
N ARG A 96 -8.67 -16.97 14.72
CA ARG A 96 -9.54 -18.14 14.54
C ARG A 96 -8.78 -19.47 14.52
N GLY A 97 -7.43 -19.43 14.51
CA GLY A 97 -6.61 -20.63 14.39
C GLY A 97 -6.71 -21.29 13.00
N GLU A 98 -7.04 -20.50 11.98
CA GLU A 98 -7.13 -20.94 10.59
C GLU A 98 -5.76 -20.93 9.92
N ASP A 99 -5.67 -21.55 8.73
CA ASP A 99 -4.47 -21.42 7.90
C ASP A 99 -4.27 -19.94 7.50
N ALA A 100 -3.11 -19.42 7.85
CA ALA A 100 -2.74 -18.02 7.67
C ALA A 100 -1.69 -17.83 6.56
N ALA A 101 -1.27 -18.89 5.87
CA ALA A 101 -0.24 -18.82 4.84
C ALA A 101 -0.64 -17.91 3.67
N GLU A 102 -1.86 -18.07 3.15
CA GLU A 102 -2.39 -17.21 2.09
C GLU A 102 -2.58 -15.75 2.56
N PRO A 103 -3.25 -15.47 3.69
CA PRO A 103 -3.32 -14.11 4.23
C PRO A 103 -1.96 -13.44 4.45
N LEU A 104 -0.94 -14.18 4.89
CA LEU A 104 0.42 -13.65 5.04
C LEU A 104 1.04 -13.28 3.69
N ALA A 105 0.88 -14.12 2.67
CA ALA A 105 1.37 -13.83 1.32
C ALA A 105 0.66 -12.60 0.69
N VAL A 106 -0.65 -12.47 0.92
CA VAL A 106 -1.41 -11.28 0.49
C VAL A 106 -0.90 -10.02 1.19
N LEU A 107 -0.61 -10.09 2.49
CA LEU A 107 -0.03 -8.99 3.25
C LEU A 107 1.37 -8.61 2.75
N GLU A 108 2.23 -9.59 2.48
CA GLU A 108 3.57 -9.37 1.93
C GLU A 108 3.51 -8.62 0.59
N ALA A 109 2.66 -9.08 -0.34
CA ALA A 109 2.47 -8.42 -1.63
C ALA A 109 1.95 -6.98 -1.49
N ALA A 110 1.01 -6.74 -0.57
CA ALA A 110 0.49 -5.40 -0.32
C ALA A 110 1.56 -4.47 0.26
N VAL A 111 2.37 -4.95 1.21
CA VAL A 111 3.47 -4.18 1.82
C VAL A 111 4.51 -3.84 0.77
N ASP A 112 4.91 -4.78 -0.09
CA ASP A 112 5.90 -4.53 -1.13
C ASP A 112 5.39 -3.51 -2.16
N HIS A 113 4.11 -3.58 -2.55
CA HIS A 113 3.52 -2.60 -3.45
C HIS A 113 3.58 -1.16 -2.87
N VAL A 114 3.24 -1.00 -1.58
CA VAL A 114 3.33 0.30 -0.89
C VAL A 114 4.77 0.78 -0.76
N ARG A 115 5.71 -0.11 -0.45
CA ARG A 115 7.13 0.24 -0.32
C ARG A 115 7.71 0.76 -1.63
N ILE A 116 7.39 0.13 -2.75
CA ILE A 116 7.81 0.60 -4.09
C ILE A 116 7.25 2.01 -4.36
N ALA A 117 5.98 2.25 -4.06
CA ALA A 117 5.36 3.56 -4.25
C ALA A 117 5.99 4.65 -3.36
N ILE A 118 6.32 4.33 -2.10
CA ILE A 118 7.02 5.25 -1.19
C ILE A 118 8.42 5.55 -1.71
N ASP A 119 9.17 4.53 -2.13
CA ASP A 119 10.52 4.71 -2.65
C ASP A 119 10.53 5.60 -3.91
N ASP A 120 9.54 5.43 -4.80
CA ASP A 120 9.39 6.28 -5.98
C ASP A 120 9.02 7.73 -5.65
N ARG A 121 8.26 7.96 -4.57
CA ARG A 121 7.93 9.32 -4.08
C ARG A 121 9.10 10.01 -3.38
N VAL A 122 9.88 9.27 -2.59
CA VAL A 122 10.96 9.84 -1.76
C VAL A 122 12.30 9.95 -2.52
N LYS A 123 12.46 9.26 -3.66
CA LYS A 123 13.64 9.45 -4.53
C LYS A 123 13.80 10.94 -4.89
N PRO A 124 14.97 11.54 -4.63
CA PRO A 124 15.20 12.92 -5.04
C PRO A 124 15.10 13.02 -6.56
N SER A 125 14.29 13.97 -7.03
CA SER A 125 14.25 14.34 -8.46
C SER A 125 15.69 14.53 -8.93
N ARG A 126 16.14 13.77 -9.93
CA ARG A 126 17.45 13.97 -10.55
C ARG A 126 17.61 15.46 -10.87
N PRO A 127 18.74 16.10 -10.53
CA PRO A 127 18.98 17.47 -10.98
C PRO A 127 18.86 17.49 -12.51
N ARG A 128 17.94 18.31 -13.03
CA ARG A 128 17.95 18.71 -14.43
C ARG A 128 19.22 19.53 -14.63
N PHE A 129 20.25 18.91 -15.19
CA PHE A 129 21.35 19.62 -15.82
C PHE A 129 20.93 20.03 -17.23
#